data_AF-A0A2V9AR50-F1
#
_entry.id   AF-A0A2V9AR50-F1
#
_cell.length_a   1.000
_cell.length_b   1.000
_cell.length_c   1.000
_cell.angle_alpha   90.00
_cell.angle_beta   90.00
_cell.angle_gamma   90.00
#
_symmetry.space_group_name_H-M   'P 1'
#
loop_
_entity.id
_entity.type
_entity.pdbx_description
1 polymer ?
#
loop_
_entity_poly.entity_id
_entity_poly.type
_entity_poly.pdbx_seq_one_letter_code
_entity_poly.pdbx_strand_id
1 'polypeptide(L)'
;MITCDLCGEAKDCLQKEIDRREYDICPECWNAMAQKLKGKGRRIRETVFLPPPRPVQEAEEEEPPIGPGDPKIWGVLDARH
;
A
#
# COMPACT_ATOMS: atom_id res chain seq x y z
N MET A 1 21.78 -26.10 12.37
CA MET A 1 21.95 -26.09 10.90
C MET A 1 20.75 -26.74 10.22
N ILE A 2 19.99 -25.94 9.48
CA ILE A 2 18.84 -26.33 8.65
C ILE A 2 19.03 -25.76 7.25
N THR A 3 18.41 -26.36 6.24
CA THR A 3 18.50 -25.90 4.86
C THR A 3 17.80 -24.56 4.71
N CYS A 4 18.48 -23.55 4.18
CA CYS A 4 17.86 -22.26 3.93
C CYS A 4 16.93 -22.34 2.71
N ASP A 5 15.68 -21.87 2.83
CA ASP A 5 14.72 -21.86 1.73
C ASP A 5 15.11 -20.95 0.55
N LEU A 6 16.04 -20.02 0.78
CA LEU A 6 16.45 -19.02 -0.22
C LEU A 6 17.72 -19.41 -0.99
N CYS A 7 18.76 -19.88 -0.29
CA CYS A 7 20.03 -20.25 -0.92
C CYS A 7 20.24 -21.76 -1.03
N GLY A 8 19.42 -22.58 -0.39
CA GLY A 8 19.52 -24.06 -0.42
C GLY A 8 20.70 -24.64 0.37
N GLU A 9 21.44 -23.81 1.11
CA GLU A 9 22.60 -24.24 1.88
C GLU A 9 22.22 -24.60 3.32
N ALA A 10 22.87 -25.62 3.89
CA ALA A 10 22.72 -25.97 5.30
C ALA A 10 23.50 -24.97 6.17
N LYS A 11 22.78 -24.05 6.81
CA LYS A 11 23.34 -22.97 7.63
C LYS A 11 22.55 -22.84 8.94
N ASP A 12 23.03 -22.02 9.87
CA ASP A 12 22.21 -21.60 11.01
C ASP A 12 21.18 -20.57 10.54
N CYS A 13 20.01 -21.09 10.16
CA CYS A 13 18.86 -20.30 9.77
C CYS A 13 17.96 -20.02 10.98
N LEU A 14 17.21 -18.92 10.88
CA LEU A 14 16.17 -18.55 11.83
C LEU A 14 14.82 -18.65 11.12
N GLN A 15 13.83 -19.24 11.80
CA GLN A 15 12.46 -19.27 11.34
C GLN A 15 11.87 -17.84 11.32
N LYS A 16 11.29 -17.45 10.19
CA LYS A 16 10.67 -16.13 9.97
C LYS A 16 9.31 -16.30 9.32
N GLU A 17 8.34 -15.52 9.78
CA GLU A 17 7.04 -15.42 9.12
C GLU A 17 7.04 -14.26 8.12
N ILE A 18 6.71 -14.54 6.85
CA ILE A 18 6.55 -13.57 5.76
C ILE A 18 5.26 -13.93 5.01
N ASP A 19 4.35 -12.98 4.83
CA ASP A 19 3.05 -13.20 4.15
C ASP A 19 2.29 -14.43 4.69
N ARG A 20 2.25 -14.57 6.03
CA ARG A 20 1.61 -15.70 6.74
C ARG A 20 2.18 -17.08 6.40
N ARG A 21 3.40 -17.12 5.87
CA ARG A 21 4.16 -18.35 5.63
C ARG A 21 5.45 -18.33 6.42
N GLU A 22 5.81 -19.47 6.97
CA GLU A 22 7.03 -19.66 7.73
C GLU A 22 8.17 -20.10 6.80
N TYR A 23 9.35 -19.53 6.99
CA TYR A 23 10.55 -19.80 6.19
C TYR A 23 11.78 -19.92 7.08
N ASP A 24 12.68 -20.83 6.73
CA ASP A 24 14.00 -20.96 7.32
C ASP A 24 15.01 -20.14 6.53
N ILE A 25 15.39 -18.98 7.10
CA ILE A 25 16.21 -18.00 6.41
C ILE A 25 17.53 -17.78 7.14
N CYS A 26 18.65 -17.90 6.41
CA CYS A 26 19.97 -17.60 6.94
C CYS A 26 20.21 -16.07 7.09
N PRO A 27 21.11 -15.63 7.97
CA PRO A 27 21.36 -14.20 8.23
C PRO A 27 21.75 -13.40 6.98
N GLU A 28 22.50 -14.02 6.07
CA GLU A 28 22.96 -13.38 4.84
C GLU A 28 21.79 -13.06 3.89
N CYS A 29 20.90 -14.05 3.68
CA CYS A 29 19.70 -13.88 2.86
C CYS A 29 18.73 -12.88 3.48
N TRP A 30 18.57 -12.91 4.81
CA TRP A 30 17.75 -11.94 5.52
C TRP A 30 18.28 -10.51 5.36
N ASN A 31 19.59 -10.29 5.52
CA ASN A 31 20.19 -8.97 5.37
C ASN A 31 20.04 -8.43 3.94
N ALA A 32 20.25 -9.26 2.93
CA ALA A 32 20.05 -8.88 1.54
C ALA A 32 18.59 -8.45 1.25
N MET A 33 17.61 -9.17 1.83
CA MET A 33 16.20 -8.77 1.76
C MET A 33 15.93 -7.47 2.50
N ALA A 34 16.41 -7.33 3.74
CA ALA A 34 16.21 -6.14 4.54
C ALA A 34 16.75 -4.88 3.84
N GLN A 35 17.89 -4.98 3.13
CA GLN A 35 18.42 -3.88 2.33
C GLN A 35 17.53 -3.50 1.14
N LYS A 36 16.96 -4.49 0.43
CA LYS A 36 16.03 -4.25 -0.68
C LYS A 36 14.70 -3.65 -0.17
N LEU A 37 14.19 -4.16 0.95
CA LEU A 37 12.95 -3.68 1.58
C LEU A 37 13.12 -2.32 2.25
N LYS A 38 14.35 -1.91 2.59
CA LYS A 38 14.63 -0.60 3.18
C LYS A 38 14.12 0.55 2.30
N GLY A 39 13.90 0.30 1.01
CA GLY A 39 13.40 1.27 0.05
C GLY A 39 14.35 2.46 -0.11
N LYS A 40 14.28 3.15 -1.25
CA LYS A 40 14.70 4.56 -1.25
C LYS A 40 13.62 5.29 -0.47
N GLY A 41 13.79 5.43 0.85
CA GLY A 41 12.84 6.12 1.72
C GLY A 41 12.36 7.39 1.02
N ARG A 42 11.04 7.59 0.93
CA ARG A 42 10.47 8.80 0.33
C ARG A 42 11.03 10.00 1.10
N ARG A 43 12.09 10.60 0.56
CA ARG A 43 12.66 11.85 1.06
C ARG A 43 11.71 12.92 0.52
N ILE A 44 11.03 13.61 1.44
CA ILE A 44 10.06 14.70 1.22
C ILE A 44 8.62 14.21 1.00
N ARG A 45 7.85 14.15 2.10
CA ARG A 45 6.40 14.41 2.03
C ARG A 45 6.27 15.92 1.90
N GLU A 46 6.02 16.41 0.68
CA GLU A 46 5.61 17.80 0.50
C GLU A 46 4.20 17.91 1.08
N THR A 47 4.09 18.28 2.35
CA THR A 47 2.80 18.49 3.00
C THR A 47 2.20 19.76 2.39
N VAL A 48 1.31 19.62 1.42
CA VAL A 48 0.54 20.74 0.89
C VAL A 48 -0.46 21.16 1.97
N PHE A 49 -0.22 22.31 2.59
CA PHE A 49 -1.20 22.95 3.46
C PHE A 49 -2.29 23.54 2.58
N LEU A 50 -3.45 22.88 2.54
CA LEU A 50 -4.63 23.45 1.93
C LEU A 50 -5.09 24.66 2.77
N PRO A 51 -5.50 25.76 2.13
CA PRO A 51 -6.08 26.89 2.85
C PRO A 51 -7.33 26.42 3.63
N PRO A 52 -7.65 27.06 4.77
CA PRO A 52 -8.84 26.73 5.53
C PRO A 52 -10.09 26.88 4.63
N PRO A 53 -11.03 25.93 4.68
CA PRO A 53 -12.26 26.02 3.90
C PRO A 53 -12.99 27.32 4.28
N ARG A 54 -13.50 28.03 3.27
CA ARG A 54 -14.32 29.22 3.50
C ARG A 54 -15.59 28.80 4.25
N PRO A 55 -16.07 29.59 5.22
CA PRO A 55 -17.35 29.31 5.86
C PRO A 55 -18.44 29.27 4.78
N VAL A 56 -19.20 28.18 4.77
CA VAL A 56 -20.35 27.99 3.88
C VAL A 56 -21.34 29.12 4.21
N GLN A 57 -21.52 30.06 3.29
CA GLN A 57 -22.70 30.90 3.31
C GLN A 57 -23.82 30.02 2.77
N GLU A 58 -24.81 29.76 3.61
CA GLU A 58 -26.07 29.13 3.24
C GLU A 58 -26.77 30.07 2.24
N ALA A 59 -26.41 29.96 0.96
CA ALA A 59 -27.14 30.58 -0.12
C ALA A 59 -28.19 29.57 -0.59
N GLU A 60 -29.41 29.78 -0.12
CA GLU A 60 -30.62 29.23 -0.71
C GLU A 60 -30.77 29.85 -2.11
N GLU A 61 -30.28 29.19 -3.17
CA GLU A 61 -30.63 29.53 -4.55
C GLU A 61 -30.51 28.27 -5.45
N GLU A 62 -31.54 28.07 -6.28
CA GLU A 62 -31.96 26.84 -6.97
C GLU A 62 -30.84 25.98 -7.58
N GLU A 63 -30.93 24.65 -7.37
CA GLU A 63 -30.23 23.66 -8.19
C GLU A 63 -30.72 23.77 -9.65
N PRO A 64 -29.85 24.00 -10.66
CA PRO A 64 -30.25 23.78 -12.04
C PRO A 64 -30.51 22.29 -12.25
N PRO A 65 -31.52 21.89 -13.05
CA PRO A 65 -31.89 20.50 -13.21
C PRO A 65 -30.70 19.68 -13.73
N ILE A 66 -30.37 18.61 -13.00
CA ILE A 66 -29.42 17.58 -13.43
C ILE A 66 -29.96 16.98 -14.73
N GLY A 67 -29.40 17.39 -15.87
CA GLY A 67 -29.63 16.72 -17.14
C GLY A 67 -29.19 15.25 -17.05
N PRO A 68 -29.80 14.32 -17.82
CA PRO A 68 -29.57 12.89 -17.67
C PRO A 68 -28.10 12.57 -17.93
N GLY A 69 -27.39 12.32 -16.84
CA GLY A 69 -25.94 12.21 -16.82
C GLY A 69 -25.53 11.65 -15.46
N ASP A 70 -25.80 10.37 -15.27
CA ASP A 70 -25.35 9.57 -14.13
C ASP A 70 -23.89 9.88 -13.76
N PRO A 71 -23.52 9.88 -12.46
CA PRO A 71 -22.13 10.05 -12.07
C PRO A 71 -21.31 8.92 -12.68
N LYS A 72 -20.32 9.23 -13.52
CA LYS A 72 -19.58 8.19 -14.24
C LYS A 72 -18.58 7.49 -13.33
N ILE A 73 -19.03 6.39 -12.73
CA ILE A 73 -18.20 5.48 -11.93
C ILE A 73 -17.54 4.48 -12.89
N TRP A 74 -16.24 4.63 -13.19
CA TRP A 74 -15.49 3.59 -13.89
C TRP A 74 -15.00 2.55 -12.89
N GLY A 75 -15.56 1.34 -12.94
CA GLY A 75 -14.95 0.14 -12.36
C GLY A 75 -15.67 -0.57 -11.22
N VAL A 76 -16.97 -0.30 -10.96
CA VAL A 76 -17.73 -1.04 -9.96
C VAL A 76 -18.95 -1.69 -10.62
N LEU A 77 -18.75 -2.81 -11.31
CA LEU A 77 -19.72 -3.92 -11.47
C LEU A 77 -19.10 -5.03 -12.34
N ASP A 78 -17.92 -5.51 -11.96
CA ASP A 78 -17.48 -6.86 -12.35
C ASP A 78 -17.15 -7.62 -11.07
N ALA A 79 -18.18 -7.83 -10.26
CA ALA A 79 -18.16 -8.75 -9.12
C ALA A 79 -19.59 -9.08 -8.66
N ARG A 80 -20.25 -10.06 -9.32
CA ARG A 80 -20.75 -11.31 -8.70
C ARG A 80 -21.88 -11.95 -9.52
N HIS A 81 -21.56 -13.17 -9.98
CA HIS A 81 -22.38 -14.37 -10.24
C HIS A 81 -23.52 -14.29 -11.26
#